data_AF-A0A803Y107-F1
#
_entry.id   AF-A0A803Y107-F1
#
_cell.length_a   1.000
_cell.length_b   1.000
_cell.length_c   1.000
_cell.angle_alpha   90.00
_cell.angle_beta   90.00
_cell.angle_gamma   90.00
#
_symmetry.space_group_name_H-M   'P 1'
#
loop_
_entity.id
_entity.type
_entity.pdbx_description
1 polymer ?
#
loop_
_entity_poly.entity_id
_entity_poly.type
_entity_poly.pdbx_seq_one_letter_code
_entity_poly.pdbx_strand_id
1 'polypeptide(L)'
;GYAVSPHPISNLQKGSSEVFSHSLQERDLEMRSLRRESEKLKRDHALTTGLVTSLQREIAVKEQKIQQLKQEVEKTKKANREKDNQLAVVSAKVSVPSAGLIGALAWKRKIRRVVFLSVKDSLDIRKNFFTERENQQSQAREKCLQEEISSKLSKEKEMTENVEVFKKSLREASFCSSSLRSELTKLEAMLVDPLVLDIHAAVVEITHVVLSWLEEAEQLLTNTGLELPTSKKGALRIWAFFNLPEMSGGWQQFNQC
;
A
#
# COMPACT_ATOMS: atom_id res chain seq x y z
N GLY A 1 26.72 -0.84 70.33
CA GLY A 1 25.48 -0.99 69.58
C GLY A 1 25.71 -0.44 68.20
N TYR A 2 25.66 -1.29 67.17
CA TYR A 2 25.76 -0.84 65.79
C TYR A 2 24.38 -0.98 65.17
N ALA A 3 23.79 0.17 64.82
CA ALA A 3 22.53 0.26 64.12
C ALA A 3 22.73 -0.20 62.67
N VAL A 4 22.06 -1.28 62.30
CA VAL A 4 21.96 -1.72 60.90
C VAL A 4 20.89 -0.87 60.23
N SER A 5 21.28 -0.07 59.26
CA SER A 5 20.40 0.82 58.52
C SER A 5 19.55 0.04 57.50
N PRO A 6 18.22 0.20 57.45
CA PRO A 6 17.34 -0.57 56.58
C PRO A 6 17.24 0.10 55.19
N HIS A 7 18.21 -0.14 54.30
CA HIS A 7 18.30 0.56 52.99
C HIS A 7 18.31 -0.30 51.71
N PRO A 8 18.63 -1.62 51.69
CA PRO A 8 18.67 -2.36 50.41
C PRO A 8 17.29 -2.62 49.80
N ILE A 9 16.31 -2.96 50.64
CA ILE A 9 14.98 -3.41 50.21
C ILE A 9 14.16 -2.24 49.64
N SER A 10 14.29 -1.05 50.24
CA SER A 10 13.57 0.16 49.78
C SER A 10 13.99 0.61 48.39
N ASN A 11 15.27 0.43 48.03
CA ASN A 11 15.80 0.86 46.73
C ASN A 11 15.38 -0.10 45.60
N LEU A 12 15.38 -1.41 45.86
CA LEU A 12 14.86 -2.41 44.91
C LEU A 12 13.35 -2.25 44.68
N GLN A 13 12.59 -2.01 45.75
CA GLN A 13 11.16 -1.78 45.66
C GLN A 13 10.83 -0.49 44.89
N LYS A 14 11.67 0.54 45.03
CA LYS A 14 11.54 1.80 44.28
C LYS A 14 11.84 1.62 42.79
N GLY A 15 12.91 0.92 42.43
CA GLY A 15 13.24 0.62 41.03
C GLY A 15 12.18 -0.25 40.35
N SER A 16 11.65 -1.25 41.05
CA SER A 16 10.55 -2.08 40.53
C SER A 16 9.27 -1.26 40.30
N SER A 17 8.95 -0.33 41.21
CA SER A 17 7.81 0.59 41.06
C SER A 17 7.98 1.55 39.88
N GLU A 18 9.20 2.03 39.61
CA GLU A 18 9.49 2.92 38.49
C GLU A 18 9.37 2.19 37.14
N VAL A 19 9.93 0.98 37.02
CA VAL A 19 9.81 0.17 35.80
C VAL A 19 8.34 -0.19 35.51
N PHE A 20 7.58 -0.57 36.54
CA PHE A 20 6.16 -0.83 36.38
C PHE A 20 5.38 0.43 35.95
N SER A 21 5.71 1.59 36.52
CA SER A 21 5.06 2.87 36.17
C SER A 21 5.37 3.28 34.72
N HIS A 22 6.62 3.13 34.28
CA HIS A 22 7.01 3.37 32.89
C HIS A 22 6.30 2.44 31.92
N SER A 23 6.27 1.14 32.19
CA SER A 23 5.59 0.14 31.34
C SER A 23 4.08 0.41 31.26
N LEU A 24 3.46 0.84 32.35
CA LEU A 24 2.05 1.18 32.40
C LEU A 24 1.74 2.47 31.60
N GLN A 25 2.63 3.47 31.69
CA GLN A 25 2.50 4.72 30.92
C GLN A 25 2.63 4.47 29.40
N GLU A 26 3.54 3.61 28.99
CA GLU A 26 3.74 3.21 27.59
C GLU A 26 2.52 2.46 27.05
N ARG A 27 2.02 1.49 27.82
CA ARG A 27 0.75 0.79 27.57
C ARG A 27 -0.43 1.74 27.39
N ASP A 28 -0.49 2.82 28.18
CA ASP A 28 -1.53 3.85 28.08
C ASP A 28 -1.37 4.77 26.85
N LEU A 29 -0.14 5.03 26.41
CA LEU A 29 0.13 5.77 25.18
C LEU A 29 -0.28 4.96 23.95
N GLU A 30 0.09 3.68 23.91
CA GLU A 30 -0.31 2.76 22.86
C GLU A 30 -1.83 2.61 22.80
N MET A 31 -2.49 2.43 23.96
CA MET A 31 -3.95 2.33 24.04
C MET A 31 -4.63 3.59 23.50
N ARG A 32 -4.05 4.78 23.75
CA ARG A 32 -4.53 6.04 23.15
C ARG A 32 -4.30 6.11 21.64
N SER A 33 -3.18 5.58 21.14
CA SER A 33 -2.90 5.55 19.70
C SER A 33 -3.88 4.64 18.95
N LEU A 34 -4.05 3.40 19.43
CA LEU A 34 -4.98 2.43 18.85
C LEU A 34 -6.42 2.95 18.86
N ARG A 35 -6.83 3.68 19.91
CA ARG A 35 -8.15 4.34 19.94
C ARG A 35 -8.30 5.40 18.85
N ARG A 36 -7.29 6.26 18.66
CA ARG A 36 -7.30 7.29 17.59
C ARG A 36 -7.37 6.66 16.19
N GLU A 37 -6.63 5.58 15.97
CA GLU A 37 -6.66 4.84 14.70
C GLU A 37 -8.01 4.15 14.48
N SER A 38 -8.60 3.55 15.52
CA SER A 38 -9.94 2.97 15.45
C SER A 38 -10.99 4.02 15.09
N GLU A 39 -10.93 5.21 15.68
CA GLU A 39 -11.83 6.33 15.36
C GLU A 39 -11.64 6.87 13.95
N LYS A 40 -10.39 6.92 13.46
CA LYS A 40 -10.08 7.26 12.07
C LYS A 40 -10.67 6.22 11.12
N LEU A 41 -10.39 4.93 11.34
CA LEU A 41 -10.92 3.83 10.54
C LEU A 41 -12.45 3.81 10.51
N LYS A 42 -13.13 4.12 11.62
CA LYS A 42 -14.60 4.24 11.66
C LYS A 42 -15.11 5.37 10.75
N ARG A 43 -14.45 6.53 10.74
CA ARG A 43 -14.83 7.64 9.87
C ARG A 43 -14.59 7.31 8.39
N ASP A 44 -13.43 6.73 8.09
CA ASP A 44 -13.08 6.32 6.73
C ASP A 44 -14.07 5.26 6.21
N HIS A 45 -14.39 4.25 7.03
CA HIS A 45 -15.39 3.25 6.70
C HIS A 45 -16.78 3.86 6.44
N ALA A 46 -17.21 4.85 7.23
CA ALA A 46 -18.47 5.54 7.02
C ALA A 46 -18.49 6.33 5.70
N LEU A 47 -17.39 7.01 5.35
CA LEU A 47 -17.24 7.71 4.07
C LEU A 47 -17.26 6.74 2.88
N THR A 48 -16.49 5.65 2.94
CA THR A 48 -16.47 4.61 1.91
C THR A 48 -17.86 4.01 1.72
N THR A 49 -18.55 3.69 2.82
CA THR A 49 -19.93 3.17 2.77
C THR A 49 -20.88 4.19 2.12
N GLY A 50 -20.77 5.47 2.48
CA GLY A 50 -21.53 6.55 1.86
C GLY A 50 -21.34 6.62 0.34
N LEU A 51 -20.08 6.59 -0.13
CA LEU A 51 -19.74 6.58 -1.55
C LEU A 51 -20.29 5.34 -2.27
N VAL A 52 -20.13 4.16 -1.69
CA VAL A 52 -20.67 2.90 -2.24
C VAL A 52 -22.19 3.00 -2.41
N THR A 53 -22.91 3.49 -1.41
CA THR A 53 -24.37 3.66 -1.54
C THR A 53 -24.76 4.70 -2.60
N SER A 54 -24.00 5.79 -2.75
CA SER A 54 -24.24 6.79 -3.80
C SER A 54 -24.06 6.19 -5.19
N LEU A 55 -22.93 5.49 -5.41
CA LEU A 55 -22.65 4.84 -6.69
C LEU A 55 -23.67 3.75 -7.02
N GLN A 56 -24.09 2.96 -6.03
CA GLN A 56 -25.15 1.96 -6.22
C GLN A 56 -26.47 2.60 -6.68
N ARG A 57 -26.86 3.76 -6.12
CA ARG A 57 -28.05 4.51 -6.59
C ARG A 57 -27.88 5.02 -8.01
N GLU A 58 -26.73 5.61 -8.34
CA GLU A 58 -26.45 6.10 -9.70
C GLU A 58 -26.46 4.97 -10.74
N ILE A 59 -25.90 3.82 -10.40
CA ILE A 59 -25.93 2.62 -11.26
C ILE A 59 -27.38 2.20 -11.51
N ALA A 60 -28.22 2.13 -10.47
CA ALA A 60 -29.63 1.77 -10.62
C ALA A 60 -30.41 2.76 -11.51
N VAL A 61 -30.16 4.07 -11.36
CA VAL A 61 -30.77 5.11 -12.21
C VAL A 61 -30.32 4.98 -13.66
N LYS A 62 -29.03 4.76 -13.90
CA LYS A 62 -28.49 4.55 -15.26
C LYS A 62 -29.06 3.28 -15.90
N GLU A 63 -29.20 2.19 -15.13
CA GLU A 63 -29.81 0.95 -15.61
C GLU A 63 -31.26 1.16 -16.05
N GLN A 64 -32.07 1.88 -15.25
CA GLN A 64 -33.43 2.24 -15.64
C GLN A 64 -33.46 3.06 -16.95
N LYS A 65 -32.53 4.01 -17.12
CA LYS A 65 -32.45 4.82 -18.34
C LYS A 65 -32.08 3.99 -19.56
N ILE A 66 -31.18 3.03 -19.41
CA ILE A 66 -30.81 2.08 -20.47
C ILE A 66 -32.04 1.27 -20.89
N GLN A 67 -32.81 0.74 -19.93
CA GLN A 67 -34.03 0.00 -20.23
C GLN A 67 -35.08 0.87 -20.95
N GLN A 68 -35.26 2.13 -20.53
CA GLN A 68 -36.15 3.08 -21.21
C GLN A 68 -35.72 3.30 -22.67
N LEU A 69 -34.44 3.63 -22.90
CA LEU A 69 -33.92 3.87 -24.24
C LEU A 69 -34.06 2.64 -25.13
N LYS A 70 -33.86 1.43 -24.58
CA LYS A 70 -34.07 0.17 -25.30
C LYS A 70 -35.51 0.01 -25.79
N GLN A 71 -36.50 0.38 -24.98
CA GLN A 71 -37.90 0.37 -25.39
C GLN A 71 -38.20 1.42 -26.47
N GLU A 72 -37.65 2.63 -26.36
CA GLU A 72 -37.82 3.69 -27.36
C GLU A 72 -37.21 3.32 -28.72
N VAL A 73 -36.04 2.66 -28.71
CA VAL A 73 -35.41 2.13 -29.92
C VAL A 73 -36.30 1.08 -30.59
N GLU A 74 -36.86 0.13 -29.84
CA GLU A 74 -37.75 -0.89 -30.42
C GLU A 74 -39.08 -0.31 -30.91
N LYS A 75 -39.65 0.70 -30.24
CA LYS A 75 -40.82 1.44 -30.74
C LYS A 75 -40.52 2.15 -32.06
N THR A 76 -39.40 2.86 -32.14
CA THR A 76 -38.97 3.59 -33.33
C THR A 76 -38.73 2.64 -34.50
N LYS A 77 -38.10 1.48 -34.24
CA LYS A 77 -37.88 0.42 -35.22
C LYS A 77 -39.17 -0.14 -35.80
N LYS A 78 -40.20 -0.36 -34.96
CA LYS A 78 -41.54 -0.78 -35.43
C LYS A 78 -42.20 0.29 -36.29
N ALA A 79 -42.17 1.55 -35.86
CA ALA A 79 -42.71 2.67 -36.64
C ALA A 79 -42.00 2.82 -38.00
N ASN A 80 -40.69 2.59 -38.04
CA ASN A 80 -39.92 2.64 -39.28
C ASN A 80 -40.32 1.50 -40.24
N ARG A 81 -40.50 0.28 -39.72
CA ARG A 81 -41.00 -0.87 -40.51
C ARG A 81 -42.40 -0.60 -41.08
N GLU A 82 -43.29 -0.02 -40.30
CA GLU A 82 -44.64 0.32 -40.76
C GLU A 82 -44.63 1.37 -41.88
N LYS A 83 -43.80 2.41 -41.75
CA LYS A 83 -43.61 3.39 -42.83
C LYS A 83 -43.03 2.76 -44.09
N ASP A 84 -42.10 1.81 -43.96
CA ASP A 84 -41.58 1.05 -45.10
C ASP A 84 -42.65 0.16 -45.76
N ASN A 85 -43.54 -0.45 -44.98
CA ASN A 85 -44.68 -1.22 -45.49
C ASN A 85 -45.68 -0.32 -46.24
N GLN A 86 -46.03 0.84 -45.67
CA GLN A 86 -46.90 1.81 -46.33
C GLN A 86 -46.28 2.32 -47.65
N LEU A 87 -44.97 2.59 -47.64
CA LEU A 87 -44.24 2.94 -48.86
C LEU A 87 -44.30 1.83 -49.91
N ALA A 88 -44.20 0.57 -49.52
CA ALA A 88 -44.32 -0.56 -50.44
C ALA A 88 -45.73 -0.66 -51.05
N VAL A 89 -46.78 -0.49 -50.25
CA VAL A 89 -48.17 -0.50 -50.71
C VAL A 89 -48.47 0.66 -51.65
N VAL A 90 -48.03 1.88 -51.31
CA VAL A 90 -48.16 3.06 -52.19
C VAL A 90 -47.39 2.84 -53.50
N SER A 91 -46.20 2.25 -53.44
CA SER A 91 -45.42 1.91 -54.64
C SER A 91 -46.13 0.87 -55.53
N ALA A 92 -46.89 -0.07 -54.94
CA ALA A 92 -47.64 -1.09 -55.68
C ALA A 92 -48.97 -0.57 -56.28
N LYS A 93 -49.62 0.42 -55.65
CA LYS A 93 -50.89 1.02 -56.12
C LYS A 93 -50.71 2.00 -57.29
N VAL A 94 -49.50 2.46 -57.57
CA VAL A 94 -49.19 3.21 -58.80
C VAL A 94 -49.14 2.22 -59.96
N SER A 95 -50.29 1.91 -60.56
CA SER A 95 -50.48 0.81 -61.53
C SER A 95 -50.06 1.11 -62.97
N VAL A 96 -49.65 2.33 -63.30
CA VAL A 96 -48.71 2.59 -64.40
C VAL A 96 -47.83 3.75 -63.94
N PRO A 97 -46.63 3.49 -63.43
CA PRO A 97 -45.72 4.58 -63.14
C PRO A 97 -45.26 5.14 -64.47
N SER A 98 -45.60 6.40 -64.73
CA SER A 98 -44.98 7.16 -65.82
C SER A 98 -43.45 7.02 -65.68
N ALA A 99 -42.71 7.04 -66.79
CA ALA A 99 -41.24 6.89 -66.76
C ALA A 99 -40.57 7.81 -65.73
N GLY A 100 -41.16 8.99 -65.47
CA GLY A 100 -40.75 9.90 -64.41
C GLY A 100 -40.92 9.37 -62.97
N LEU A 101 -41.98 8.63 -62.66
CA LEU A 101 -42.19 8.02 -61.33
C LEU A 101 -41.24 6.84 -61.07
N ILE A 102 -40.95 6.02 -62.09
CA ILE A 102 -39.94 4.95 -61.98
C ILE A 102 -38.56 5.56 -61.71
N GLY A 103 -38.20 6.60 -62.47
CA GLY A 103 -36.97 7.37 -62.26
C GLY A 103 -36.89 7.95 -60.85
N ALA A 104 -37.96 8.60 -60.37
CA ALA A 104 -38.01 9.21 -59.04
C ALA A 104 -37.89 8.19 -57.89
N LEU A 105 -38.53 7.02 -58.00
CA LEU A 105 -38.42 5.95 -57.00
C LEU A 105 -37.02 5.31 -57.02
N ALA A 106 -36.43 5.10 -58.19
CA ALA A 106 -35.07 4.62 -58.34
C ALA A 106 -34.06 5.61 -57.71
N TRP A 107 -34.24 6.92 -57.96
CA TRP A 107 -33.43 7.99 -57.37
C TRP A 107 -33.60 8.04 -55.84
N LYS A 108 -34.82 8.00 -55.31
CA LYS A 108 -35.08 7.93 -53.86
C LYS A 108 -34.42 6.71 -53.21
N ARG A 109 -34.46 5.54 -53.85
CA ARG A 109 -33.82 4.32 -53.35
C ARG A 109 -32.29 4.39 -53.43
N LYS A 110 -31.74 5.08 -54.43
CA LYS A 110 -30.30 5.35 -54.54
C LYS A 110 -29.85 6.31 -53.43
N ILE A 111 -30.55 7.43 -53.24
CA ILE A 111 -30.29 8.39 -52.16
C ILE A 111 -30.39 7.73 -50.80
N ARG A 112 -31.46 6.98 -50.51
CA ARG A 112 -31.62 6.29 -49.22
C ARG A 112 -30.47 5.34 -48.91
N ARG A 113 -29.96 4.60 -49.92
CA ARG A 113 -28.78 3.75 -49.75
C ARG A 113 -27.53 4.55 -49.45
N VAL A 114 -27.28 5.63 -50.19
CA VAL A 114 -26.13 6.51 -49.96
C VAL A 114 -26.16 7.12 -48.56
N VAL A 115 -27.32 7.62 -48.12
CA VAL A 115 -27.50 8.17 -46.76
C VAL A 115 -27.31 7.09 -45.70
N PHE A 116 -27.88 5.89 -45.88
CA PHE A 116 -27.72 4.79 -44.94
C PHE A 116 -26.27 4.35 -44.79
N LEU A 117 -25.54 4.21 -45.91
CA LEU A 117 -24.12 3.87 -45.89
C LEU A 117 -23.30 4.97 -45.22
N SER A 118 -23.55 6.24 -45.57
CA SER A 118 -22.83 7.38 -44.97
C SER A 118 -23.06 7.50 -43.45
N VAL A 119 -24.27 7.24 -42.96
CA VAL A 119 -24.56 7.24 -41.50
C VAL A 119 -23.91 6.05 -40.82
N LYS A 120 -23.93 4.87 -41.45
CA LYS A 120 -23.26 3.68 -40.92
C LYS A 120 -21.75 3.89 -40.82
N ASP A 121 -21.12 4.37 -41.89
CA ASP A 121 -19.69 4.68 -41.93
C ASP A 121 -19.34 5.72 -40.86
N SER A 122 -20.16 6.77 -40.70
CA SER A 122 -19.96 7.78 -39.67
C SER A 122 -20.08 7.23 -38.24
N LEU A 123 -20.97 6.25 -38.02
CA LEU A 123 -21.12 5.59 -36.73
C LEU A 123 -19.94 4.66 -36.43
N ASP A 124 -19.48 3.92 -37.43
CA ASP A 124 -18.36 2.99 -37.31
C ASP A 124 -17.05 3.78 -37.08
N ILE A 125 -16.84 4.89 -37.79
CA ILE A 125 -15.74 5.83 -37.54
C ILE A 125 -15.78 6.35 -36.10
N ARG A 126 -16.97 6.76 -35.60
CA ARG A 126 -17.12 7.27 -34.24
C ARG A 126 -16.80 6.22 -33.17
N LYS A 127 -17.24 4.98 -33.37
CA LYS A 127 -16.93 3.86 -32.46
C LYS A 127 -15.44 3.57 -32.44
N ASN A 128 -14.82 3.48 -33.63
CA ASN A 128 -13.38 3.22 -33.74
C ASN A 128 -12.57 4.32 -33.05
N PHE A 129 -12.94 5.58 -33.21
CA PHE A 129 -12.27 6.71 -32.55
C PHE A 129 -12.41 6.66 -31.02
N PHE A 130 -13.56 6.22 -30.50
CA PHE A 130 -13.76 6.06 -29.07
C PHE A 130 -12.90 4.92 -28.50
N THR A 131 -12.92 3.75 -29.15
CA THR A 131 -12.09 2.60 -28.77
C THR A 131 -10.60 2.91 -28.81
N GLU A 132 -10.14 3.61 -29.85
CA GLU A 132 -8.74 4.01 -30.00
C GLU A 132 -8.31 4.96 -28.86
N ARG A 133 -9.19 5.89 -28.47
CA ARG A 133 -8.92 6.81 -27.36
C ARG A 133 -8.83 6.06 -26.02
N GLU A 134 -9.72 5.11 -25.76
CA GLU A 134 -9.67 4.27 -24.56
C GLU A 134 -8.41 3.41 -24.54
N ASN A 135 -8.03 2.82 -25.68
CA ASN A 135 -6.82 2.03 -25.82
C ASN A 135 -5.56 2.87 -25.56
N GLN A 136 -5.48 4.08 -26.13
CA GLN A 136 -4.38 5.02 -25.86
C GLN A 136 -4.31 5.41 -24.40
N GLN A 137 -5.46 5.66 -23.76
CA GLN A 137 -5.50 5.97 -22.33
C GLN A 137 -5.05 4.78 -21.47
N SER A 138 -5.46 3.56 -21.84
CA SER A 138 -5.03 2.33 -21.17
C SER A 138 -3.52 2.13 -21.29
N GLN A 139 -2.97 2.30 -22.50
CA GLN A 139 -1.54 2.16 -22.76
C GLN A 139 -0.71 3.23 -22.01
N ALA A 140 -1.21 4.46 -21.90
CA ALA A 140 -0.56 5.52 -21.13
C ALA A 140 -0.53 5.19 -19.62
N ARG A 141 -1.64 4.66 -19.07
CA ARG A 141 -1.71 4.19 -17.68
C ARG A 141 -0.74 3.04 -17.43
N GLU A 142 -0.68 2.07 -18.34
CA GLU A 142 0.23 0.94 -18.24
C GLU A 142 1.70 1.38 -18.23
N LYS A 143 2.09 2.30 -19.12
CA LYS A 143 3.44 2.89 -19.11
C LYS A 143 3.77 3.58 -17.80
N CYS A 144 2.85 4.39 -17.27
CA CYS A 144 3.03 5.09 -16.00
C CYS A 144 3.22 4.11 -14.83
N LEU A 145 2.44 3.02 -14.78
CA LEU A 145 2.59 1.98 -13.76
C LEU A 145 3.91 1.23 -13.89
N GLN A 146 4.36 0.93 -15.11
CA GLN A 146 5.66 0.28 -15.34
C GLN A 146 6.84 1.14 -14.85
N GLU A 147 6.79 2.45 -15.08
CA GLU A 147 7.78 3.41 -14.57
C GLU A 147 7.75 3.48 -13.03
N GLU A 148 6.57 3.52 -12.41
CA GLU A 148 6.43 3.53 -10.95
C GLU A 148 6.97 2.23 -10.31
N ILE A 149 6.62 1.07 -10.88
CA ILE A 149 7.13 -0.23 -10.42
C ILE A 149 8.65 -0.29 -10.54
N SER A 150 9.21 0.16 -11.66
CA SER A 150 10.66 0.18 -11.87
C SER A 150 11.37 1.10 -10.89
N SER A 151 10.79 2.27 -10.60
CA SER A 151 11.30 3.21 -9.60
C SER A 151 11.27 2.63 -8.19
N LYS A 152 10.16 1.99 -7.79
CA LYS A 152 10.03 1.34 -6.47
C LYS A 152 11.00 0.19 -6.31
N LEU A 153 11.14 -0.67 -7.32
CA LEU A 153 12.07 -1.79 -7.31
C LEU A 153 13.52 -1.32 -7.19
N SER A 154 13.87 -0.18 -7.80
CA SER A 154 15.19 0.43 -7.62
C SER A 154 15.42 0.91 -6.18
N LYS A 155 14.44 1.57 -5.56
CA LYS A 155 14.52 2.03 -4.17
C LYS A 155 14.60 0.87 -3.17
N GLU A 156 13.83 -0.18 -3.40
CA GLU A 156 13.85 -1.39 -2.58
C GLU A 156 15.21 -2.09 -2.65
N LYS A 157 15.82 -2.15 -3.84
CA LYS A 157 17.17 -2.68 -4.01
C LYS A 157 18.20 -1.86 -3.23
N GLU A 158 18.14 -0.52 -3.31
CA GLU A 158 19.01 0.36 -2.53
C GLU A 158 18.83 0.15 -1.02
N MET A 159 17.58 0.06 -0.55
CA MET A 159 17.27 -0.24 0.85
C MET A 159 17.83 -1.61 1.27
N THR A 160 17.72 -2.63 0.42
CA THR A 160 18.24 -3.97 0.70
C THR A 160 19.77 -3.96 0.79
N GLU A 161 20.44 -3.22 -0.10
CA GLU A 161 21.90 -3.03 -0.04
C GLU A 161 22.31 -2.29 1.25
N ASN A 162 21.57 -1.25 1.65
CA ASN A 162 21.80 -0.53 2.91
C ASN A 162 21.63 -1.43 4.14
N VAL A 163 20.62 -2.31 4.15
CA VAL A 163 20.40 -3.28 5.23
C VAL A 163 21.53 -4.31 5.30
N GLU A 164 22.00 -4.84 4.17
CA GLU A 164 23.14 -5.78 4.18
C GLU A 164 24.46 -5.11 4.59
N VAL A 165 24.68 -3.85 4.19
CA VAL A 165 25.82 -3.04 4.68
C VAL A 165 25.71 -2.84 6.19
N PHE A 166 24.55 -2.42 6.70
CA PHE A 166 24.32 -2.26 8.14
C PHE A 166 24.54 -3.56 8.91
N LYS A 167 24.00 -4.67 8.43
CA LYS A 167 24.18 -6.02 9.02
C LYS A 167 25.64 -6.47 9.00
N LYS A 168 26.40 -6.11 7.95
CA LYS A 168 27.85 -6.35 7.91
C LYS A 168 28.60 -5.46 8.91
N SER A 169 28.29 -4.17 8.96
CA SER A 169 28.84 -3.24 9.97
C SER A 169 28.56 -3.70 11.38
N LEU A 170 27.35 -4.21 11.66
CA LEU A 170 26.97 -4.76 12.96
C LEU A 170 27.80 -6.00 13.32
N ARG A 171 28.09 -6.87 12.35
CA ARG A 171 28.99 -8.03 12.55
C ARG A 171 30.44 -7.63 12.76
N GLU A 172 30.89 -6.53 12.15
CA GLU A 172 32.24 -6.01 12.27
C GLU A 172 32.45 -5.10 13.49
N ALA A 173 31.37 -4.48 14.01
CA ALA A 173 31.31 -3.78 15.27
C ALA A 173 31.47 -4.80 16.41
N SER A 174 32.72 -5.17 16.67
CA SER A 174 33.10 -6.02 17.79
C SER A 174 32.60 -5.41 19.10
N PHE A 175 31.50 -5.93 19.65
CA PHE A 175 31.02 -5.82 21.03
C PHE A 175 31.48 -4.58 21.84
N CYS A 176 31.38 -3.38 21.24
CA CYS A 176 31.71 -2.11 21.90
C CYS A 176 30.53 -1.16 21.76
N SER A 177 30.08 -0.59 22.87
CA SER A 177 28.93 0.30 22.97
C SER A 177 29.05 1.51 22.06
N SER A 178 30.23 2.14 22.06
CA SER A 178 30.53 3.29 21.20
C SER A 178 30.39 2.98 19.70
N SER A 179 30.76 1.77 19.27
CA SER A 179 30.63 1.35 17.86
C SER A 179 29.17 1.09 17.52
N LEU A 180 28.46 0.30 18.34
CA LEU A 180 27.05 -0.01 18.14
C LEU A 180 26.19 1.26 18.13
N ARG A 181 26.47 2.20 19.04
CA ARG A 181 25.80 3.50 19.14
C ARG A 181 25.94 4.31 17.86
N SER A 182 27.13 4.33 17.26
CA SER A 182 27.35 5.05 16.00
C SER A 182 26.61 4.42 14.80
N GLU A 183 26.45 3.10 14.77
CA GLU A 183 25.65 2.42 13.75
C GLU A 183 24.14 2.62 13.99
N LEU A 184 23.70 2.62 15.25
CA LEU A 184 22.31 2.89 15.64
C LEU A 184 21.86 4.27 15.16
N THR A 185 22.72 5.28 15.26
CA THR A 185 22.40 6.62 14.75
C THR A 185 22.18 6.62 13.23
N LYS A 186 22.89 5.76 12.48
CA LYS A 186 22.68 5.61 11.02
C LYS A 186 21.36 4.89 10.72
N LEU A 187 21.03 3.88 11.51
CA LEU A 187 19.76 3.15 11.41
C LEU A 187 18.58 4.10 11.67
N GLU A 188 18.63 4.92 12.72
CA GLU A 188 17.60 5.91 13.06
C GLU A 188 17.41 6.97 11.97
N ALA A 189 18.49 7.38 11.31
CA ALA A 189 18.45 8.39 10.25
C ALA A 189 17.95 7.85 8.89
N MET A 190 17.72 6.55 8.77
CA MET A 190 17.32 5.92 7.51
C MET A 190 15.87 6.29 7.17
N LEU A 191 15.65 6.82 5.96
CA LEU A 191 14.31 7.10 5.47
C LEU A 191 13.67 5.80 5.00
N VAL A 192 12.56 5.42 5.64
CA VAL A 192 11.85 4.17 5.36
C VAL A 192 10.43 4.45 4.91
N ASP A 193 9.94 3.64 3.96
CA ASP A 193 8.59 3.78 3.45
C ASP A 193 7.54 3.54 4.57
N PRO A 194 6.37 4.21 4.52
CA PRO A 194 5.34 4.08 5.55
C PRO A 194 4.85 2.65 5.82
N LEU A 195 5.00 1.73 4.87
CA LEU A 195 4.57 0.34 4.98
C LEU A 195 5.51 -0.52 5.85
N VAL A 196 6.75 -0.08 6.05
CA VAL A 196 7.78 -0.80 6.81
C VAL A 196 8.27 -0.02 8.03
N LEU A 197 7.59 1.09 8.34
CA LEU A 197 7.92 1.97 9.47
C LEU A 197 7.87 1.22 10.81
N ASP A 198 6.86 0.38 11.01
CA ASP A 198 6.70 -0.40 12.25
C ASP A 198 7.84 -1.40 12.44
N ILE A 199 8.35 -1.98 11.34
CA ILE A 199 9.48 -2.90 11.36
C ILE A 199 10.77 -2.14 11.68
N HIS A 200 10.99 -0.98 11.05
CA HIS A 200 12.14 -0.13 11.35
C HIS A 200 12.16 0.30 12.81
N ALA A 201 11.01 0.74 13.34
CA ALA A 201 10.86 1.11 14.74
C ALA A 201 11.22 -0.05 15.68
N ALA A 202 10.72 -1.26 15.41
CA ALA A 202 11.05 -2.45 16.20
C ALA A 202 12.55 -2.80 16.15
N VAL A 203 13.19 -2.69 14.97
CA VAL A 203 14.63 -2.96 14.84
C VAL A 203 15.46 -1.92 15.59
N VAL A 204 15.08 -0.64 15.54
CA VAL A 204 15.71 0.44 16.32
C VAL A 204 15.55 0.19 17.81
N GLU A 205 14.36 -0.16 18.28
CA GLU A 205 14.06 -0.44 19.68
C GLU A 205 14.88 -1.64 20.21
N ILE A 206 14.91 -2.74 19.47
CA ILE A 206 15.73 -3.92 19.82
C ILE A 206 17.21 -3.53 19.89
N THR A 207 17.69 -2.71 18.96
CA THR A 207 19.09 -2.27 18.94
C THR A 207 19.42 -1.36 20.13
N HIS A 208 18.49 -0.51 20.56
CA HIS A 208 18.59 0.29 21.79
C HIS A 208 18.70 -0.60 23.02
N VAL A 209 17.85 -1.62 23.16
CA VAL A 209 17.89 -2.57 24.29
C VAL A 209 19.25 -3.28 24.36
N VAL A 210 19.76 -3.75 23.22
CA VAL A 210 21.07 -4.39 23.14
C VAL A 210 22.19 -3.40 23.52
N LEU A 211 22.10 -2.15 23.07
CA LEU A 211 23.07 -1.11 23.41
C LEU A 211 23.08 -0.80 24.90
N SER A 212 21.92 -0.62 25.53
CA SER A 212 21.81 -0.38 26.98
C SER A 212 22.43 -1.52 27.78
N TRP A 213 22.14 -2.77 27.41
CA TRP A 213 22.73 -3.94 28.08
C TRP A 213 24.26 -3.99 27.93
N LEU A 214 24.77 -3.64 26.75
CA LEU A 214 26.21 -3.61 26.49
C LEU A 214 26.91 -2.47 27.26
N GLU A 215 26.33 -1.27 27.30
CA GLU A 215 26.83 -0.14 28.09
C GLU A 215 26.90 -0.49 29.59
N GLU A 216 25.87 -1.17 30.12
CA GLU A 216 25.86 -1.66 31.51
C GLU A 216 26.96 -2.69 31.77
N ALA A 217 27.14 -3.67 30.87
CA ALA A 217 28.17 -4.68 31.00
C ALA A 217 29.59 -4.09 30.96
N GLU A 218 29.84 -3.13 30.06
CA GLU A 218 31.12 -2.40 29.98
C GLU A 218 31.39 -1.59 31.25
N GLN A 219 30.36 -0.93 31.80
CA GLN A 219 30.48 -0.18 33.03
C GLN A 219 30.81 -1.09 34.22
N LEU A 220 30.18 -2.26 34.32
CA LEU A 220 30.48 -3.26 35.35
C LEU A 220 31.92 -3.76 35.26
N LEU A 221 32.41 -4.07 34.06
CA LEU A 221 33.80 -4.49 33.85
C LEU A 221 34.79 -3.39 34.25
N THR A 222 34.51 -2.15 33.87
CA THR A 222 35.32 -0.98 34.25
C THR A 222 35.36 -0.79 35.77
N ASN A 223 34.21 -0.97 36.44
CA ASN A 223 34.11 -0.88 37.90
C ASN A 223 34.90 -1.98 38.63
N THR A 224 35.14 -3.14 38.00
CA THR A 224 35.98 -4.23 38.54
C THR A 224 37.48 -4.03 38.30
N GLY A 225 37.90 -2.94 37.66
CA GLY A 225 39.30 -2.64 37.37
C GLY A 225 39.87 -3.40 36.16
N LEU A 226 39.03 -4.08 35.38
CA LEU A 226 39.40 -4.65 34.09
C LEU A 226 39.25 -3.58 33.01
N GLU A 227 40.37 -2.97 32.59
CA GLU A 227 40.35 -2.10 31.41
C GLU A 227 39.94 -2.90 30.17
N LEU A 228 38.88 -2.42 29.50
CA LEU A 228 38.45 -2.98 28.23
C LEU A 228 39.53 -2.72 27.16
N PRO A 229 39.99 -3.75 26.43
CA PRO A 229 41.00 -3.53 25.42
C PRO A 229 40.34 -2.89 24.19
N THR A 230 40.73 -1.67 23.86
CA THR A 230 40.34 -0.92 22.65
C THR A 230 40.82 -1.56 21.33
N SER A 231 41.34 -2.80 21.36
CA SER A 231 42.00 -3.49 20.25
C SER A 231 41.29 -4.79 19.88
N LYS A 232 41.25 -5.12 18.58
CA LYS A 232 40.64 -6.34 18.01
C LYS A 232 41.04 -7.66 18.70
N LYS A 233 42.19 -7.72 19.39
CA LYS A 233 42.64 -8.89 20.18
C LYS A 233 41.92 -9.04 21.53
N GLY A 234 41.36 -7.96 22.08
CA GLY A 234 40.58 -7.96 23.32
C GLY A 234 39.18 -8.52 23.18
N ALA A 235 38.55 -8.29 22.03
CA ALA A 235 37.22 -8.81 21.71
C ALA A 235 37.16 -10.36 21.75
N LEU A 236 38.26 -11.05 21.41
CA LEU A 236 38.39 -12.51 21.55
C LEU A 236 38.33 -12.98 23.01
N ARG A 237 38.78 -12.17 23.97
CA ARG A 237 38.73 -12.52 25.40
C ARG A 237 37.32 -12.38 25.98
N ILE A 238 36.59 -11.36 25.57
CA ILE A 238 35.19 -11.15 25.98
C ILE A 238 34.30 -12.22 25.34
N TRP A 239 34.51 -12.54 24.05
CA TRP A 239 33.80 -13.62 23.36
C TRP A 239 34.06 -15.00 23.98
N ALA A 240 35.29 -15.26 24.44
CA ALA A 240 35.62 -16.47 25.18
C ALA A 240 34.92 -16.53 26.55
N PHE A 241 34.81 -15.40 27.26
CA PHE A 241 34.13 -15.32 28.56
C PHE A 241 32.62 -15.65 28.45
N PHE A 242 31.96 -15.17 27.38
CA PHE A 242 30.55 -15.47 27.12
C PHE A 242 30.28 -16.86 26.52
N ASN A 243 31.28 -17.51 25.91
CA ASN A 243 31.17 -18.89 25.39
C ASN A 243 31.67 -19.97 26.36
N LEU A 244 31.95 -19.64 27.62
CA LEU A 244 32.23 -20.66 28.64
C LEU A 244 30.96 -21.50 28.89
N PRO A 245 31.07 -22.85 28.98
CA PRO A 245 29.91 -23.75 29.15
C PRO A 245 29.03 -23.46 30.37
N GLU A 246 29.55 -22.77 31.39
CA GLU A 246 28.82 -22.42 32.61
C GLU A 246 27.81 -21.27 32.43
N MET A 247 27.95 -20.42 31.40
CA MET A 247 27.08 -19.26 31.13
C MET A 247 26.09 -19.48 29.98
N SER A 248 26.22 -20.57 29.22
CA SER A 248 25.38 -20.87 28.04
C SER A 248 23.94 -21.28 28.40
N GLY A 249 23.69 -21.74 29.63
CA GLY A 249 22.36 -22.15 30.10
C GLY A 249 21.34 -21.00 30.14
N GLY A 250 21.78 -19.77 30.41
CA GLY A 250 20.89 -18.59 30.42
C GLY A 250 20.47 -18.12 29.02
N TRP A 251 21.35 -18.28 28.03
CA TRP A 251 21.08 -17.86 26.64
C TRP A 251 20.09 -18.77 25.91
N GLN A 252 20.04 -20.06 26.24
CA GLN A 252 19.05 -20.98 25.66
C GLN A 252 17.61 -20.70 26.14
N GLN A 253 17.45 -20.11 27.31
CA GLN A 253 16.14 -19.81 27.87
C GLN A 253 15.54 -18.51 27.30
N PHE A 254 16.39 -17.59 26.82
CA PHE A 254 15.96 -16.35 26.18
C PHE A 254 15.49 -16.56 24.71
N ASN A 255 16.00 -17.60 24.03
CA ASN A 255 15.60 -17.95 22.66
C ASN A 255 14.32 -18.81 22.57
N GLN A 256 13.64 -19.07 23.69
CA GLN A 256 12.39 -19.84 23.74
C GLN A 256 11.14 -18.99 24.06
N CYS A 257 11.28 -17.66 24.15
CA CYS A 257 10.16 -16.72 24.26
C CYS A 257 9.88 -16.04 22.92
#